data_AF-A0A6J5ZZG8-F1
#
_entry.id   AF-A0A6J5ZZG8-F1
#
_cell.length_a   1.000
_cell.length_b   1.000
_cell.length_c   1.000
_cell.angle_alpha   90.00
_cell.angle_beta   90.00
_cell.angle_gamma   90.00
#
_symmetry.space_group_name_H-M   'P 1'
#
loop_
_entity.id
_entity.type
_entity.pdbx_description
1 polymer ?
#
loop_
_entity_poly.entity_id
_entity_poly.type
_entity_poly.pdbx_seq_one_letter_code
_entity_poly.pdbx_strand_id
1 'polypeptide(L)'
;MTDETAEGLKDRFTRGSEDAIGRLAQELLENPLVSSAIGRAFEARERATQAQEVAMGALNLPSAADLERLTRRVRSVAQRLEGIEDSVDRLDERFAKNVQISLDERLVAIDERLAAIEQALAATKGL
;
A
#
# COMPACT_ATOMS: atom_id res chain seq x y z
N MET A 1 15.28 -27.39 57.61
CA MET A 1 14.71 -26.28 58.40
C MET A 1 15.47 -24.96 58.19
N THR A 2 16.10 -24.75 57.03
CA THR A 2 16.93 -23.57 56.71
C THR A 2 16.44 -22.79 55.47
N ASP A 3 15.44 -23.32 54.76
CA ASP A 3 14.93 -22.75 53.49
C ASP A 3 13.82 -21.70 53.74
N GLU A 4 12.94 -21.96 54.71
CA GLU A 4 11.81 -21.09 55.10
C GLU A 4 12.25 -19.71 55.63
N THR A 5 13.44 -19.64 56.26
CA THR A 5 14.01 -18.39 56.78
C THR A 5 14.67 -17.55 55.70
N ALA A 6 15.22 -18.18 54.64
CA ALA A 6 15.80 -17.48 53.52
C ALA A 6 14.73 -16.82 52.63
N GLU A 7 13.60 -17.51 52.43
CA GLU A 7 12.47 -17.01 51.67
C GLU A 7 11.79 -15.82 52.36
N GLY A 8 11.57 -15.88 53.68
CA GLY A 8 11.03 -14.76 54.46
C GLY A 8 11.94 -13.53 54.54
N LEU A 9 13.27 -13.69 54.50
CA LEU A 9 14.22 -12.58 54.46
C LEU A 9 14.23 -11.90 53.09
N LYS A 10 14.19 -12.70 52.02
CA LYS A 10 14.15 -12.22 50.63
C LYS A 10 12.85 -11.47 50.36
N ASP A 11 11.72 -11.97 50.84
CA ASP A 11 10.42 -11.36 50.65
C ASP A 11 10.26 -10.02 51.42
N ARG A 12 10.86 -9.92 52.63
CA ARG A 12 10.97 -8.64 53.35
C ARG A 12 11.91 -7.65 52.67
N PHE A 13 13.00 -8.14 52.09
CA PHE A 13 13.94 -7.31 51.33
C PHE A 13 13.30 -6.77 50.04
N THR A 14 12.54 -7.59 49.31
CA THR A 14 11.78 -7.17 48.12
C THR A 14 10.73 -6.12 48.47
N ARG A 15 9.93 -6.33 49.52
CA ARG A 15 8.93 -5.34 49.97
C ARG A 15 9.56 -4.04 50.44
N GLY A 16 10.67 -4.11 51.19
CA GLY A 16 11.38 -2.91 51.63
C GLY A 16 12.05 -2.14 50.49
N SER A 17 12.45 -2.83 49.43
CA SER A 17 13.03 -2.20 48.24
C SER A 17 11.97 -1.60 47.32
N GLU A 18 10.81 -2.23 47.16
CA GLU A 18 9.66 -1.61 46.47
C GLU A 18 9.18 -0.34 47.16
N ASP A 19 9.07 -0.34 48.49
CA ASP A 19 8.69 0.86 49.26
C ASP A 19 9.72 1.98 49.13
N ALA A 20 11.01 1.65 49.14
CA ALA A 20 12.08 2.64 48.96
C ALA A 20 12.09 3.22 47.53
N ILE A 21 11.86 2.38 46.51
CA ILE A 21 11.73 2.81 45.12
C ILE A 21 10.47 3.67 44.93
N GLY A 22 9.35 3.29 45.54
CA GLY A 22 8.10 4.04 45.49
C GLY A 22 8.25 5.43 46.09
N ARG A 23 8.89 5.54 47.26
CA ARG A 23 9.17 6.85 47.89
C ARG A 23 10.14 7.70 47.07
N LEU A 24 11.20 7.10 46.53
CA LEU A 24 12.14 7.81 45.66
C LEU A 24 11.44 8.32 44.39
N ALA A 25 10.59 7.51 43.77
CA ALA A 25 9.81 7.91 42.61
C ALA A 25 8.84 9.06 42.94
N GLN A 26 8.18 8.98 44.09
CA GLN A 26 7.30 10.03 44.61
C GLN A 26 8.08 11.35 44.82
N GLU A 27 9.22 11.30 45.51
CA GLU A 27 10.08 12.45 45.76
C GLU A 27 10.63 13.07 44.47
N LEU A 28 10.99 12.23 43.48
CA LEU A 28 11.42 12.69 42.17
C LEU A 28 10.28 13.33 41.37
N LEU A 29 9.06 12.80 41.48
CA LEU A 29 7.88 13.34 40.81
C LEU A 29 7.47 14.70 41.40
N GLU A 30 7.59 14.85 42.71
CA GLU A 30 7.27 16.08 43.44
C GLU A 30 8.38 17.13 43.34
N ASN A 31 9.58 16.76 42.86
CA ASN A 31 10.71 17.68 42.72
C ASN A 31 10.54 18.61 41.50
N PRO A 32 10.41 19.95 41.71
CA PRO A 32 10.21 20.91 40.63
C PRO A 32 11.38 20.98 39.62
N LEU A 33 12.60 20.64 40.06
CA LEU A 33 13.77 20.61 39.18
C LEU A 33 13.72 19.40 38.25
N VAL A 34 13.22 18.27 38.73
CA VAL A 34 13.05 17.05 37.91
C VAL A 34 11.94 17.26 36.89
N SER A 35 10.78 17.76 37.32
CA SER A 35 9.67 18.04 36.40
C SER A 35 10.02 19.09 35.36
N SER A 36 10.75 20.15 35.74
CA SER A 36 11.23 21.16 34.79
C SER A 36 12.33 20.64 33.86
N ALA A 37 13.23 19.79 34.34
CA ALA A 37 14.24 19.15 33.49
C ALA A 37 13.59 18.21 32.45
N ILE A 38 12.58 17.43 32.86
CA ILE A 38 11.80 16.59 31.95
C ILE A 38 11.07 17.45 30.91
N GLY A 39 10.42 18.54 31.34
CA GLY A 39 9.75 19.48 30.44
C GLY A 39 10.71 20.06 29.39
N ARG A 40 11.89 20.52 29.82
CA ARG A 40 12.95 21.01 28.92
C ARG A 40 13.48 19.92 28.00
N ALA A 41 13.61 18.68 28.48
CA ALA A 41 14.05 17.56 27.66
C ALA A 41 13.04 17.23 26.56
N PHE A 42 11.74 17.22 26.87
CA PHE A 42 10.68 17.04 25.86
C PHE A 42 10.65 18.19 24.85
N GLU A 43 10.78 19.43 25.31
CA GLU A 43 10.80 20.60 24.43
C GLU A 43 12.05 20.62 23.52
N ALA A 44 13.22 20.24 24.06
CA ALA A 44 14.44 20.11 23.28
C ALA A 44 14.33 19.00 22.24
N ARG A 45 13.74 17.85 22.61
CA ARG A 45 13.46 16.75 21.69
C ARG A 45 12.53 17.21 20.56
N GLU A 46 11.44 17.90 20.89
CA GLU A 46 10.49 18.40 19.90
C GLU A 46 11.17 19.35 18.89
N ARG A 47 11.94 20.32 19.39
CA ARG A 47 12.71 21.22 18.53
C ARG A 47 13.71 20.47 17.65
N ALA A 48 14.38 19.46 18.19
CA ALA A 48 15.33 18.65 17.44
C ALA A 48 14.65 17.84 16.32
N THR A 49 13.50 17.21 16.60
CA THR A 49 12.73 16.48 15.60
C THR A 49 12.23 17.41 14.50
N GLN A 50 11.73 18.60 14.86
CA GLN A 50 11.25 19.59 13.89
C GLN A 50 12.40 20.13 13.02
N ALA A 51 13.56 20.41 13.62
CA ALA A 51 14.76 20.80 12.87
C ALA A 51 15.24 19.68 11.92
N GLN A 52 15.15 18.42 12.34
CA GLN A 52 15.46 17.26 11.49
C GLN A 52 14.50 17.15 10.31
N GLU A 53 13.19 17.31 10.51
CA GLU A 53 12.21 17.33 9.41
C GLU A 53 12.51 18.44 8.40
N VAL A 54 12.79 19.65 8.88
CA VAL A 54 13.14 20.79 8.01
C VAL A 54 14.46 20.53 7.27
N ALA A 55 15.48 19.97 7.94
CA ALA A 55 16.76 19.64 7.31
C ALA A 55 16.60 18.53 6.25
N MET A 56 15.80 17.50 6.53
CA MET A 56 15.47 16.45 5.57
C MET A 56 14.77 17.04 4.34
N GLY A 57 13.80 17.93 4.54
CA GLY A 57 13.16 18.68 3.47
C GLY A 57 14.15 19.53 2.65
N ALA A 58 15.05 20.25 3.30
CA ALA A 58 16.06 21.07 2.65
C ALA A 58 17.09 20.26 1.83
N LEU A 59 17.40 19.04 2.27
CA LEU A 59 18.29 18.10 1.57
C LEU A 59 17.55 17.26 0.52
N ASN A 60 16.25 17.50 0.29
CA ASN A 60 15.38 16.68 -0.55
C ASN A 60 15.40 15.18 -0.16
N LEU A 61 15.57 14.89 1.13
CA LEU A 61 15.52 13.54 1.67
C LEU A 61 14.08 13.23 2.12
N PRO A 62 13.41 12.24 1.52
CA PRO A 62 12.04 11.90 1.91
C PRO A 62 11.99 11.23 3.28
N SER A 63 10.90 11.45 4.01
CA SER A 63 10.65 10.75 5.28
C SER A 63 10.22 9.29 5.03
N ALA A 64 10.26 8.47 6.08
CA ALA A 64 9.76 7.09 6.01
C ALA A 64 8.26 7.03 5.64
N ALA A 65 7.46 7.96 6.15
CA ALA A 65 6.04 8.05 5.83
C ALA A 65 5.80 8.41 4.35
N ASP A 66 6.65 9.27 3.77
CA ASP A 66 6.60 9.60 2.35
C ASP A 66 6.91 8.38 1.48
N LEU A 67 7.94 7.62 1.84
CA LEU A 67 8.31 6.37 1.15
C LEU A 67 7.20 5.32 1.23
N GLU A 68 6.55 5.18 2.38
CA GLU A 68 5.40 4.27 2.51
C GLU A 68 4.22 4.71 1.63
N ARG A 69 3.86 6.01 1.65
CA ARG A 69 2.80 6.55 0.79
C ARG A 69 3.13 6.35 -0.69
N LEU A 70 4.38 6.60 -1.08
CA LEU A 70 4.85 6.38 -2.45
C LEU A 70 4.73 4.90 -2.83
N THR A 71 5.16 3.99 -1.96
CA THR A 71 5.06 2.53 -2.17
C THR A 71 3.61 2.08 -2.36
N ARG A 72 2.69 2.59 -1.53
CA ARG A 72 1.24 2.33 -1.67
C ARG A 72 0.68 2.85 -3.00
N ARG A 73 1.07 4.07 -3.41
CA ARG A 73 0.67 4.66 -4.70
C ARG A 73 1.20 3.86 -5.88
N VAL A 74 2.47 3.47 -5.85
CA VAL A 74 3.11 2.64 -6.89
C VAL A 74 2.39 1.30 -7.02
N ARG A 75 2.08 0.63 -5.90
CA ARG A 75 1.30 -0.61 -5.91
C ARG A 75 -0.10 -0.40 -6.52
N SER A 76 -0.79 0.67 -6.16
CA SER A 76 -2.10 0.99 -6.72
C SER A 76 -2.04 1.28 -8.23
N VAL A 77 -0.99 1.97 -8.70
CA VAL A 77 -0.77 2.19 -10.13
C VAL A 77 -0.50 0.87 -10.86
N ALA A 78 0.34 0.00 -10.31
CA ALA A 78 0.61 -1.31 -10.91
C ALA A 78 -0.67 -2.15 -11.06
N GLN A 79 -1.49 -2.23 -10.01
CA GLN A 79 -2.75 -2.94 -10.06
C GLN A 79 -3.74 -2.34 -11.08
N ARG A 80 -3.74 -1.02 -11.24
CA ARG A 80 -4.57 -0.36 -12.25
C ARG A 80 -4.06 -0.62 -13.67
N LEU A 81 -2.74 -0.72 -13.87
CA LEU A 81 -2.15 -1.06 -15.16
C LEU A 81 -2.48 -2.49 -15.55
N GLU A 82 -2.37 -3.45 -14.63
CA GLU A 82 -2.80 -4.84 -14.87
C GLU A 82 -4.28 -4.91 -15.28
N GLY A 83 -5.17 -4.20 -14.58
CA GLY A 83 -6.58 -4.14 -14.98
C GLY A 83 -6.83 -3.45 -16.33
N ILE A 84 -5.95 -2.54 -16.74
CA ILE A 84 -6.00 -1.91 -18.08
C ILE A 84 -5.53 -2.91 -19.13
N GLU A 85 -4.43 -3.63 -18.89
CA GLU A 85 -3.91 -4.69 -19.78
C GLU A 85 -4.98 -5.75 -20.03
N ASP A 86 -5.59 -6.29 -18.96
CA ASP A 86 -6.72 -7.22 -19.05
C ASP A 86 -7.90 -6.68 -19.88
N SER A 87 -8.15 -5.38 -19.78
CA SER A 87 -9.24 -4.73 -20.52
C SER A 87 -8.90 -4.54 -21.99
N VAL A 88 -7.64 -4.24 -22.31
CA VAL A 88 -7.14 -4.13 -23.67
C VAL A 88 -7.18 -5.50 -24.34
N ASP A 89 -6.73 -6.56 -23.67
CA ASP A 89 -6.79 -7.93 -24.20
C ASP A 89 -8.23 -8.34 -24.54
N ARG A 90 -9.17 -8.08 -23.63
CA ARG A 90 -10.61 -8.33 -23.91
C ARG A 90 -11.16 -7.49 -25.05
N LEU A 91 -10.69 -6.26 -25.23
CA LEU A 91 -11.12 -5.41 -26.35
C LEU A 91 -10.57 -5.96 -27.68
N ASP A 92 -9.33 -6.41 -27.70
CA ASP A 92 -8.69 -7.01 -28.88
C ASP A 92 -9.43 -8.28 -29.32
N GLU A 93 -9.73 -9.19 -28.39
CA GLU A 93 -10.52 -10.40 -28.67
C GLU A 93 -11.89 -10.09 -29.26
N ARG A 94 -12.60 -9.11 -28.68
CA ARG A 94 -13.92 -8.68 -29.18
C ARG A 94 -13.81 -8.05 -30.56
N PHE A 95 -12.78 -7.24 -30.80
CA PHE A 95 -12.57 -6.60 -32.09
C PHE A 95 -12.28 -7.65 -33.17
N ALA A 96 -11.36 -8.58 -32.91
CA ALA A 96 -11.05 -9.67 -33.81
C ALA A 96 -12.30 -10.50 -34.18
N LYS A 97 -13.11 -10.85 -33.17
CA LYS A 97 -14.37 -11.59 -33.39
C LYS A 97 -15.36 -10.80 -34.25
N ASN A 98 -15.54 -9.51 -34.01
CA ASN A 98 -16.47 -8.68 -34.78
C ASN A 98 -16.00 -8.51 -36.23
N VAL A 99 -14.69 -8.35 -36.46
CA VAL A 99 -14.11 -8.29 -37.79
C VAL A 99 -14.37 -9.60 -38.53
N GLN A 100 -14.18 -10.74 -37.88
CA GLN A 100 -14.44 -12.05 -38.48
C GLN A 100 -15.90 -12.20 -38.89
N ILE A 101 -16.86 -11.88 -37.99
CA ILE A 101 -18.30 -11.93 -38.31
C ILE A 101 -18.63 -11.03 -39.52
N SER A 102 -18.11 -9.81 -39.54
CA SER A 102 -18.34 -8.88 -40.65
C SER A 102 -17.75 -9.38 -41.98
N LEU A 103 -16.59 -10.04 -41.95
CA LEU A 103 -16.01 -10.65 -43.14
C LEU A 103 -16.85 -11.84 -43.63
N ASP A 104 -17.30 -12.70 -42.73
CA ASP A 104 -18.15 -13.85 -43.06
C ASP A 104 -19.46 -13.40 -43.73
N GLU A 105 -20.13 -12.37 -43.17
CA GLU A 105 -21.33 -11.77 -43.77
C GLU A 105 -21.07 -11.22 -45.18
N ARG A 106 -19.93 -10.53 -45.36
CA ARG A 106 -19.54 -10.00 -46.67
C ARG A 106 -19.25 -11.10 -47.68
N LEU A 107 -18.63 -12.21 -47.27
CA LEU A 107 -18.35 -13.34 -48.15
C LEU A 107 -19.65 -14.00 -48.62
N VAL A 108 -20.60 -14.24 -47.71
CA VAL A 108 -21.93 -14.76 -48.09
C VAL A 108 -22.63 -13.84 -49.10
N ALA A 109 -22.62 -12.53 -48.86
CA ALA A 109 -23.21 -11.57 -49.78
C ALA A 109 -22.50 -11.53 -51.15
N ILE A 110 -21.19 -11.79 -51.20
CA ILE A 110 -20.44 -11.90 -52.45
C ILE A 110 -20.82 -13.19 -53.18
N ASP A 111 -20.90 -14.32 -52.48
CA ASP A 111 -21.29 -15.61 -53.07
C ASP A 111 -22.69 -15.55 -53.69
N GLU A 112 -23.64 -14.93 -53.00
CA GLU A 112 -24.99 -14.69 -53.54
C GLU A 112 -24.98 -13.85 -54.83
N ARG A 113 -24.16 -12.79 -54.85
CA ARG A 113 -24.00 -11.94 -56.05
C ARG A 113 -23.33 -12.69 -57.20
N LEU A 114 -22.33 -13.52 -56.93
CA LEU A 114 -21.68 -14.35 -57.93
C LEU A 114 -22.67 -15.36 -58.53
N ALA A 115 -23.46 -16.03 -57.70
CA ALA A 115 -24.51 -16.93 -58.16
C ALA A 115 -25.54 -16.23 -59.06
N ALA A 116 -25.94 -15.00 -58.71
CA ALA A 116 -26.83 -14.19 -59.54
C ALA A 116 -26.21 -13.81 -60.90
N ILE A 117 -24.91 -13.45 -60.91
CA ILE A 117 -24.17 -13.15 -62.15
C ILE A 117 -24.05 -14.39 -63.03
N GLU A 118 -23.75 -15.56 -62.45
CA GLU A 118 -23.68 -16.83 -63.18
C GLU A 118 -25.02 -17.16 -63.86
N GLN A 119 -26.13 -17.00 -63.15
CA GLN A 119 -27.47 -17.21 -63.71
C GLN A 119 -27.77 -16.24 -64.86
N ALA A 120 -27.43 -14.95 -64.70
CA ALA A 120 -27.61 -13.95 -65.75
C ALA A 120 -26.77 -14.27 -67.00
N LEU A 121 -25.51 -14.68 -66.82
CA LEU A 121 -24.62 -15.09 -67.92
C LEU A 121 -25.15 -16.33 -68.65
N ALA A 122 -25.63 -17.33 -67.91
CA ALA A 122 -26.25 -18.52 -68.49
C ALA A 122 -27.49 -18.16 -69.34
N ALA A 123 -28.34 -17.25 -68.84
CA ALA A 123 -29.50 -16.76 -69.57
C ALA A 123 -29.11 -16.02 -70.86
N THR A 124 -28.03 -15.23 -70.85
CA THR A 124 -27.54 -14.55 -72.06
C THR A 124 -26.85 -15.45 -73.08
N LYS A 125 -26.27 -16.58 -72.65
CA LYS A 125 -25.63 -17.58 -73.55
C LYS A 125 -26.61 -18.63 -74.09
N GLY A 126 -27.79 -18.78 -73.47
CA GLY A 126 -28.85 -19.69 -73.89
C GLY A 126 -29.82 -19.13 -74.94
N LEU A 127 -29.57 -17.90 -75.40
CA LEU A 127 -30.16 -17.25 -76.58
C LEU A 127 -29.14 -17.25 -77.72
#